data_AF-A0A015JWE3-F1
#
_entry.id   AF-A0A015JWE3-F1
#
_cell.length_a   1.000
_cell.length_b   1.000
_cell.length_c   1.000
_cell.angle_alpha   90.00
_cell.angle_beta   90.00
_cell.angle_gamma   90.00
#
_symmetry.space_group_name_H-M   'P 1'
#
loop_
_entity.id
_entity.type
_entity.pdbx_description
1 polymer ?
#
loop_
_entity_poly.entity_id
_entity_poly.type
_entity_poly.pdbx_seq_one_letter_code
_entity_poly.pdbx_strand_id
1 'polypeptide(L)'
;MDRETKDAYAWVLQCTIDATGIIPKVFITDADPGMDLAIRLKYSSTFPIHCIWHIGQNLPLRLKSKLGGLFDQFKKDFYECRNSLKQEIFEHRWANLLINYPNAANYLEKFLYPSKCSLARAFSVMIFTIDIQTTSRCESVNATFKNLLQNSNNTLVDIFFTIEERLEEE
;
A
#
# COMPACT_ATOMS: atom_id res chain seq x y z
N MET A 1 16.72 -3.56 15.82
CA MET A 1 16.57 -4.86 15.13
C MET A 1 15.15 -4.87 14.62
N ASP A 2 14.93 -4.31 13.45
CA ASP A 2 13.61 -4.09 12.88
C ASP A 2 13.05 -5.45 12.46
N ARG A 3 12.13 -5.98 13.27
CA ARG A 3 11.42 -7.20 12.94
C ARG A 3 10.13 -6.80 12.26
N GLU A 4 10.21 -6.55 10.95
CA GLU A 4 9.05 -6.49 10.03
C GLU A 4 8.38 -7.87 9.97
N THR A 5 7.72 -8.20 11.08
CA THR A 5 7.14 -9.52 11.32
C THR A 5 5.68 -9.32 11.68
N LYS A 6 4.85 -10.28 11.28
CA LYS A 6 3.44 -10.32 11.65
C LYS A 6 3.22 -10.08 13.15
N ASP A 7 4.04 -10.66 14.02
CA ASP A 7 3.86 -10.53 15.47
C ASP A 7 4.18 -9.11 15.96
N ALA A 8 5.22 -8.46 15.42
CA ALA A 8 5.53 -7.07 15.75
C ALA A 8 4.43 -6.11 15.27
N TYR A 9 3.93 -6.28 14.04
CA TYR A 9 2.82 -5.49 13.53
C TYR A 9 1.54 -5.72 14.34
N ALA A 10 1.22 -6.98 14.67
CA ALA A 10 0.05 -7.30 15.47
C ALA A 10 0.13 -6.68 16.88
N TRP A 11 1.34 -6.59 17.44
CA TRP A 11 1.56 -5.88 18.70
C TRP A 11 1.28 -4.38 18.55
N VAL A 12 1.84 -3.70 17.54
CA VAL A 12 1.57 -2.27 17.32
C VAL A 12 0.08 -1.98 17.09
N LEU A 13 -0.60 -2.79 16.27
CA LEU A 13 -2.04 -2.66 16.04
C LEU A 13 -2.85 -2.88 17.33
N GLN A 14 -2.42 -3.78 18.21
CA GLN A 14 -3.04 -3.96 19.53
C GLN A 14 -2.86 -2.72 20.40
N CYS A 15 -1.66 -2.13 20.45
CA CYS A 15 -1.41 -0.91 21.19
C CYS A 15 -2.33 0.24 20.73
N THR A 16 -2.60 0.34 19.42
CA THR A 16 -3.55 1.33 18.89
C THR A 16 -4.98 1.08 19.38
N ILE A 17 -5.44 -0.18 19.42
CA ILE A 17 -6.77 -0.52 20.00
C ILE A 17 -6.80 -0.15 21.48
N ASP A 18 -5.77 -0.51 22.23
CA ASP A 18 -5.75 -0.29 23.68
C ASP A 18 -5.75 1.21 24.03
N ALA A 19 -5.08 2.04 23.22
CA ALA A 19 -5.01 3.47 23.42
C ALA A 19 -6.27 4.23 22.97
N THR A 20 -6.92 3.79 21.89
CA THR A 20 -7.99 4.57 21.24
C THR A 20 -9.37 3.94 21.35
N GLY A 21 -9.45 2.61 21.52
CA GLY A 21 -10.68 1.83 21.40
C GLY A 21 -11.24 1.77 19.97
N ILE A 22 -10.51 2.27 18.97
CA ILE A 22 -11.00 2.44 17.60
C ILE A 22 -10.42 1.35 16.70
N ILE A 23 -11.30 0.71 15.92
CA ILE A 23 -10.92 -0.15 14.79
C ILE A 23 -11.29 0.59 13.51
N PRO A 24 -10.33 0.95 12.65
CA PRO A 24 -10.62 1.73 11.45
C PRO A 24 -11.41 0.90 10.44
N LYS A 25 -12.28 1.53 9.63
CA LYS A 25 -12.99 0.82 8.55
C LYS A 25 -12.05 0.45 7.39
N VAL A 26 -11.00 1.24 7.19
CA VAL A 26 -10.05 1.10 6.09
C VAL A 26 -8.64 1.25 6.65
N PHE A 27 -7.71 0.44 6.18
CA PHE A 27 -6.29 0.56 6.51
C PHE A 27 -5.46 0.55 5.23
N ILE A 28 -4.64 1.58 5.01
CA ILE A 28 -3.81 1.68 3.81
C ILE A 28 -2.40 1.22 4.17
N THR A 29 -1.88 0.25 3.42
CA THR A 29 -0.56 -0.36 3.62
C THR A 29 0.20 -0.43 2.31
N ASP A 30 1.53 -0.53 2.37
CA ASP A 30 2.44 -0.77 1.26
C ASP A 30 2.39 -2.21 0.70
N ALA A 31 1.48 -3.05 1.21
CA ALA A 31 1.29 -4.45 0.86
C ALA A 31 2.34 -5.41 1.45
N ASP A 32 2.91 -5.06 2.61
CA ASP A 32 3.74 -6.00 3.37
C ASP A 32 2.92 -7.24 3.82
N PRO A 33 3.37 -8.47 3.52
CA PRO A 33 2.65 -9.69 3.90
C PRO A 33 2.46 -9.86 5.42
N GLY A 34 3.42 -9.40 6.23
CA GLY A 34 3.33 -9.45 7.68
C GLY A 34 2.26 -8.50 8.22
N MET A 35 2.21 -7.27 7.71
CA MET A 35 1.19 -6.29 8.03
C MET A 35 -0.20 -6.75 7.58
N ASP A 36 -0.33 -7.28 6.36
CA ASP A 36 -1.60 -7.84 5.85
C ASP A 36 -2.15 -8.95 6.77
N LEU A 37 -1.27 -9.84 7.25
CA LEU A 37 -1.66 -10.89 8.19
C LEU A 37 -2.02 -10.30 9.57
N ALA A 38 -1.29 -9.29 10.04
CA ALA A 38 -1.55 -8.63 11.31
C ALA A 38 -2.89 -7.87 11.30
N ILE A 39 -3.21 -7.16 10.22
CA ILE A 39 -4.51 -6.48 10.03
C ILE A 39 -5.63 -7.51 10.08
N ARG A 40 -5.53 -8.62 9.34
CA ARG A 40 -6.55 -9.68 9.40
C ARG A 40 -6.75 -10.25 10.80
N LEU A 41 -5.67 -10.33 11.59
CA LEU A 41 -5.71 -10.87 12.95
C LEU A 41 -6.30 -9.89 13.97
N LYS A 42 -5.93 -8.61 13.91
CA LYS A 42 -6.28 -7.60 14.92
C LYS A 42 -7.49 -6.75 14.53
N TYR A 43 -7.62 -6.46 13.25
CA TYR A 43 -8.55 -5.53 12.64
C TYR A 43 -9.50 -6.29 11.69
N SER A 44 -10.18 -7.32 12.20
CA SER A 44 -10.93 -8.28 11.38
C SER A 44 -12.07 -7.65 10.57
N SER A 45 -12.60 -6.50 10.98
CA SER A 45 -13.64 -5.73 10.27
C SER A 45 -13.08 -4.63 9.35
N THR A 46 -11.76 -4.50 9.26
CA THR A 46 -11.08 -3.46 8.50
C THR A 46 -10.77 -3.94 7.10
N PHE A 47 -11.01 -3.09 6.11
CA PHE A 47 -10.64 -3.37 4.74
C PHE A 47 -9.22 -2.86 4.43
N PRO A 48 -8.26 -3.73 4.10
CA PRO A 48 -6.92 -3.30 3.71
C PRO A 48 -6.92 -2.80 2.26
N ILE A 49 -6.30 -1.65 2.03
CA ILE A 49 -6.03 -1.09 0.70
C ILE A 49 -4.53 -1.05 0.48
N HIS A 50 -4.09 -1.61 -0.64
CA HIS A 50 -2.68 -1.59 -1.03
C HIS A 50 -2.35 -0.27 -1.74
N CYS A 51 -1.30 0.37 -1.28
CA CYS A 51 -0.83 1.67 -1.75
C CYS A 51 -0.44 1.60 -3.23
N ILE A 52 -1.17 2.35 -4.07
CA ILE A 52 -0.95 2.32 -5.53
C ILE A 52 0.45 2.81 -5.93
N TRP A 53 1.03 3.71 -5.13
CA TRP A 53 2.37 4.21 -5.35
C TRP A 53 3.41 3.10 -5.17
N HIS A 54 3.37 2.35 -4.06
CA HIS A 54 4.27 1.23 -3.79
C HIS A 54 4.14 0.13 -4.84
N ILE A 55 2.91 -0.21 -5.23
CA ILE A 55 2.66 -1.13 -6.37
C ILE A 55 3.32 -0.58 -7.64
N GLY A 56 3.11 0.71 -7.94
CA GLY A 56 3.70 1.39 -9.09
C GLY A 56 5.23 1.41 -9.11
N GLN A 57 5.88 1.47 -7.94
CA GLN A 57 7.35 1.33 -7.81
C GLN A 57 7.80 -0.12 -7.99
N ASN A 58 7.02 -1.09 -7.52
CA ASN A 58 7.36 -2.51 -7.61
C ASN A 58 7.24 -3.07 -9.04
N LEU A 59 6.28 -2.58 -9.85
CA LEU A 59 6.11 -3.02 -11.23
C LEU A 59 7.39 -2.91 -12.08
N PRO A 60 8.06 -1.75 -12.20
CA PRO A 60 9.28 -1.66 -13.00
C PRO A 60 10.42 -2.53 -12.45
N LEU A 61 10.58 -2.63 -11.12
CA LEU A 61 11.61 -3.46 -10.50
C LEU A 61 11.45 -4.95 -10.86
N ARG A 62 10.21 -5.43 -11.01
CA ARG A 62 9.91 -6.84 -11.25
C ARG A 62 9.71 -7.20 -12.72
N LEU A 63 9.28 -6.25 -13.54
CA LEU A 63 8.78 -6.51 -14.90
C LEU A 63 9.45 -5.70 -16.00
N LYS A 64 10.16 -4.60 -15.72
CA LYS A 64 10.73 -3.74 -16.79
C LYS A 64 11.71 -4.49 -17.68
N SER A 65 12.62 -5.27 -17.08
CA SER A 65 13.58 -6.08 -17.84
C SER A 65 12.91 -7.22 -18.63
N LYS A 66 11.82 -7.79 -18.11
CA LYS A 66 11.09 -8.91 -18.72
C LYS A 66 10.20 -8.50 -19.89
N LEU A 67 9.70 -7.27 -19.86
CA LEU A 67 8.78 -6.73 -20.85
C LEU A 67 9.48 -5.83 -21.87
N GLY A 68 10.66 -5.29 -21.55
CA GLY A 68 11.42 -4.43 -22.47
C GLY A 68 10.57 -3.27 -22.98
N GLY A 69 10.51 -3.11 -24.31
CA GLY A 69 9.72 -2.06 -24.97
C GLY A 69 8.20 -2.14 -24.75
N LEU A 70 7.68 -3.29 -24.30
CA LEU A 70 6.25 -3.45 -23.98
C LEU A 70 5.88 -2.91 -22.60
N PHE A 71 6.86 -2.57 -21.75
CA PHE A 71 6.62 -2.21 -20.35
C PHE A 71 5.70 -0.98 -20.20
N ASP A 72 5.88 0.05 -21.03
CA ASP A 72 5.07 1.27 -20.92
C ASP A 72 3.61 1.03 -21.32
N GLN A 73 3.36 0.17 -22.31
CA GLN A 73 2.00 -0.23 -22.68
C GLN A 73 1.39 -1.11 -21.60
N PHE A 74 2.14 -2.10 -21.10
CA PHE A 74 1.72 -2.93 -19.97
C PHE A 74 1.31 -2.09 -18.76
N LYS A 75 2.10 -1.05 -18.43
CA LYS A 75 1.83 -0.18 -17.28
C LYS A 75 0.49 0.56 -17.47
N LYS A 76 0.19 1.04 -18.67
CA LYS A 76 -1.11 1.67 -19.00
C LYS A 76 -2.25 0.68 -18.84
N ASP A 77 -2.15 -0.48 -19.47
CA ASP A 77 -3.16 -1.54 -19.42
C ASP A 77 -3.40 -2.02 -17.97
N PHE A 78 -2.34 -2.13 -17.17
CA PHE A 78 -2.42 -2.49 -15.76
C PHE A 78 -3.22 -1.47 -14.96
N TYR A 79 -2.95 -0.18 -15.11
CA TYR A 79 -3.70 0.87 -14.40
C TYR A 79 -5.14 0.94 -14.87
N GLU A 80 -5.40 0.75 -16.17
CA GLU A 80 -6.75 0.68 -16.71
C GLU A 80 -7.53 -0.52 -16.11
N CYS A 81 -6.89 -1.68 -16.03
CA CYS A 81 -7.43 -2.86 -15.36
C CYS A 81 -7.73 -2.57 -13.89
N ARG A 82 -6.73 -2.12 -13.12
CA ARG A 82 -6.83 -1.82 -11.68
C ARG A 82 -7.94 -0.80 -11.37
N ASN A 83 -8.11 0.20 -12.22
CA ASN A 83 -9.09 1.28 -12.03
C ASN A 83 -10.49 0.94 -12.55
N SER A 84 -10.72 -0.29 -13.02
CA SER A 84 -12.07 -0.76 -13.37
C SER A 84 -13.02 -0.59 -12.19
N LEU A 85 -14.23 -0.10 -12.46
CA LEU A 85 -15.25 0.14 -11.43
C LEU A 85 -16.20 -1.05 -11.22
N LYS A 86 -16.20 -2.01 -12.14
CA LYS A 86 -17.01 -3.24 -12.07
C LYS A 86 -16.08 -4.45 -12.01
N GLN A 87 -16.41 -5.43 -11.18
CA GLN A 87 -15.60 -6.65 -11.00
C GLN A 87 -15.48 -7.44 -12.30
N GLU A 88 -16.57 -7.57 -13.07
CA GLU A 88 -16.55 -8.26 -14.36
C GLU A 88 -15.56 -7.63 -15.36
N ILE A 89 -15.53 -6.29 -15.42
CA ILE A 89 -14.59 -5.55 -16.28
C ILE A 89 -13.15 -5.75 -15.78
N PHE A 90 -12.94 -5.74 -14.46
CA PHE A 90 -11.64 -6.02 -13.87
C PHE A 90 -11.15 -7.41 -14.27
N GLU A 91 -11.95 -8.47 -14.06
CA GLU A 91 -11.54 -9.84 -14.38
C GLU A 91 -11.26 -10.02 -15.88
N HIS A 92 -12.09 -9.41 -16.75
CA HIS A 92 -11.85 -9.44 -18.19
C HIS A 92 -10.54 -8.75 -18.57
N ARG A 93 -10.28 -7.53 -18.07
CA ARG A 93 -9.03 -6.82 -18.33
C ARG A 93 -7.83 -7.54 -17.72
N TRP A 94 -8.00 -8.18 -16.56
CA TRP A 94 -6.95 -8.97 -15.92
C TRP A 94 -6.56 -10.17 -16.78
N ALA A 95 -7.54 -10.90 -17.32
CA ALA A 95 -7.29 -11.98 -18.28
C ALA A 95 -6.53 -11.48 -19.51
N ASN A 96 -6.90 -10.31 -20.04
CA ASN A 96 -6.18 -9.69 -21.17
C ASN A 96 -4.72 -9.35 -20.80
N LEU A 97 -4.42 -8.91 -19.57
CA LEU A 97 -3.03 -8.69 -19.13
C LEU A 97 -2.21 -9.99 -19.19
N LEU A 98 -2.79 -11.11 -18.77
CA LEU A 98 -2.10 -12.41 -18.78
C LEU A 98 -1.82 -12.90 -20.20
N ILE A 99 -2.78 -12.69 -21.13
CA ILE A 99 -2.66 -13.08 -22.54
C ILE A 99 -1.67 -12.19 -23.29
N ASN A 100 -1.78 -10.87 -23.12
CA ASN A 100 -0.97 -9.89 -23.86
C ASN A 100 0.46 -9.79 -23.31
N TYR A 101 0.67 -10.13 -22.03
CA TYR A 101 1.96 -10.02 -21.35
C TYR A 101 2.34 -11.33 -20.63
N PRO A 102 2.59 -12.43 -21.36
CA PRO A 102 2.87 -13.73 -20.76
C PRO A 102 4.11 -13.70 -19.84
N ASN A 103 5.10 -12.86 -20.14
CA ASN A 103 6.30 -12.68 -19.30
C ASN A 103 6.01 -12.02 -17.94
N ALA A 104 4.87 -11.36 -17.79
CA ALA A 104 4.40 -10.80 -16.53
C ALA A 104 3.44 -11.72 -15.77
N ALA A 105 2.82 -12.71 -16.44
CA ALA A 105 1.74 -13.54 -15.90
C ALA A 105 2.08 -14.16 -14.54
N ASN A 106 3.25 -14.78 -14.41
CA ASN A 106 3.68 -15.40 -13.14
C ASN A 106 3.71 -14.39 -11.98
N TYR A 107 4.19 -13.17 -12.22
CA TYR A 107 4.22 -12.14 -11.18
C TYR A 107 2.81 -11.66 -10.83
N LEU A 108 1.99 -11.41 -11.85
CA LEU A 108 0.60 -10.97 -11.68
C LEU A 108 -0.21 -11.99 -10.89
N GLU A 109 -0.18 -13.25 -11.29
CA GLU A 109 -0.99 -14.32 -10.68
C GLU A 109 -0.52 -14.70 -9.27
N LYS A 110 0.80 -14.75 -9.04
CA LYS A 110 1.32 -15.20 -7.73
C LYS A 110 1.36 -14.09 -6.68
N PHE A 111 1.58 -12.84 -7.08
CA PHE A 111 1.86 -11.76 -6.12
C PHE A 111 0.79 -10.67 -6.08
N LEU A 112 0.07 -10.40 -7.18
CA LEU A 112 -0.92 -9.30 -7.21
C LEU A 112 -2.36 -9.80 -7.21
N TYR A 113 -2.67 -10.89 -7.90
CA TYR A 113 -4.03 -11.42 -7.97
C TYR A 113 -4.57 -11.87 -6.60
N PRO A 114 -3.79 -12.51 -5.70
CA PRO A 114 -4.28 -12.90 -4.38
C PRO A 114 -4.75 -11.71 -3.54
N SER A 115 -4.19 -10.51 -3.78
CA SER A 115 -4.57 -9.26 -3.12
C SER A 115 -5.45 -8.36 -4.01
N LYS A 116 -6.10 -8.89 -5.05
CA LYS A 116 -6.92 -8.10 -5.99
C LYS A 116 -7.99 -7.24 -5.31
N CYS A 117 -8.57 -7.72 -4.20
CA CYS A 117 -9.55 -6.95 -3.44
C CYS A 117 -8.94 -5.69 -2.80
N SER A 118 -7.71 -5.78 -2.31
CA SER A 118 -6.97 -4.65 -1.72
C SER A 118 -6.33 -3.74 -2.77
N LEU A 119 -6.08 -4.26 -3.97
CA LEU A 119 -5.44 -3.56 -5.08
C LEU A 119 -6.45 -2.76 -5.94
N ALA A 120 -7.55 -3.37 -6.37
CA ALA A 120 -8.38 -2.87 -7.46
C ALA A 120 -9.61 -2.08 -7.00
N ARG A 121 -9.95 -1.00 -7.73
CA ARG A 121 -11.08 -0.11 -7.40
C ARG A 121 -12.42 -0.85 -7.42
N ALA A 122 -12.56 -1.87 -8.27
CA ALA A 122 -13.78 -2.67 -8.39
C ALA A 122 -14.23 -3.30 -7.06
N PHE A 123 -13.31 -3.52 -6.12
CA PHE A 123 -13.60 -4.14 -4.82
C PHE A 123 -13.67 -3.12 -3.67
N SER A 124 -13.21 -1.89 -3.89
CA SER A 124 -13.23 -0.81 -2.91
C SER A 124 -14.18 0.34 -3.27
N VAL A 125 -14.92 0.25 -4.38
CA VAL A 125 -15.82 1.31 -4.86
C VAL A 125 -16.93 1.70 -3.87
N MET A 126 -17.37 0.76 -3.03
CA MET A 126 -18.38 1.01 -1.98
C MET A 126 -17.77 1.52 -0.67
N ILE A 127 -16.44 1.67 -0.61
CA ILE A 127 -15.70 2.10 0.57
C ILE A 127 -15.34 3.56 0.39
N PHE A 128 -15.82 4.40 1.32
CA PHE A 128 -15.49 5.80 1.31
C PHE A 128 -14.05 6.02 1.80
N THR A 129 -13.15 6.41 0.89
CA THR A 129 -11.73 6.66 1.19
C THR A 129 -11.29 8.11 0.93
N ILE A 130 -12.19 9.00 0.52
CA ILE A 130 -11.86 10.37 0.06
C ILE A 130 -10.76 10.33 -1.03
N ASP A 131 -10.83 9.32 -1.90
CA ASP A 131 -9.84 9.02 -2.95
C ASP A 131 -8.39 8.84 -2.44
N ILE A 132 -8.20 8.61 -1.14
CA ILE A 132 -6.91 8.22 -0.58
C ILE A 132 -6.60 6.80 -1.06
N GLN A 133 -5.50 6.69 -1.80
CA GLN A 133 -4.99 5.42 -2.36
C GLN A 133 -3.49 5.23 -2.10
N THR A 134 -2.89 6.17 -1.39
CA THR A 134 -1.45 6.26 -1.16
C THR A 134 -1.16 6.43 0.33
N THR A 135 0.01 5.96 0.77
CA THR A 135 0.56 6.26 2.10
C THR A 135 1.31 7.59 2.11
N SER A 136 1.12 8.46 1.11
CA SER A 136 1.93 9.67 0.87
C SER A 136 2.02 10.61 2.07
N ARG A 137 0.93 10.75 2.86
CA ARG A 137 0.96 11.53 4.12
C ARG A 137 1.92 10.92 5.13
N CYS A 138 1.76 9.63 5.43
CA CYS A 138 2.65 8.91 6.34
C CYS A 138 4.09 8.87 5.82
N GLU A 139 4.31 8.70 4.52
CA GLU A 139 5.66 8.71 3.94
C GLU A 139 6.31 10.10 4.01
N SER A 140 5.54 11.17 3.86
CA SER A 140 6.03 12.54 4.01
C SER A 140 6.51 12.79 5.45
N VAL A 141 5.71 12.35 6.42
CA VAL A 141 6.08 12.39 7.84
C VAL A 141 7.32 11.53 8.10
N ASN A 142 7.35 10.29 7.61
CA ASN A 142 8.50 9.40 7.72
C ASN A 142 9.77 9.98 7.08
N ALA A 143 9.66 10.66 5.94
CA ALA A 143 10.78 11.31 5.28
C ALA A 143 11.34 12.46 6.13
N THR A 144 10.47 13.26 6.74
CA THR A 144 10.90 14.30 7.69
C THR A 144 11.59 13.70 8.91
N PHE A 145 11.03 12.63 9.50
CA PHE A 145 11.71 11.91 10.57
C PHE A 145 13.10 11.41 10.18
N LYS A 146 13.22 10.78 9.00
CA LYS A 146 14.51 10.29 8.49
C LYS A 146 15.51 11.44 8.33
N ASN A 147 15.09 12.58 7.78
CA ASN A 147 15.96 13.75 7.64
C ASN A 147 16.40 14.31 8.99
N LEU A 148 15.49 14.41 9.95
CA LEU A 148 15.78 14.91 11.29
C LEU A 148 16.74 13.99 12.05
N LEU A 149 16.52 12.67 11.96
CA LEU A 149 17.33 11.66 12.66
C LEU A 149 18.69 11.40 11.99
N GLN A 150 18.82 11.66 10.68
CA GLN A 150 20.09 11.54 9.97
C GLN A 150 21.06 12.70 10.26
N ASN A 151 20.54 13.85 10.69
CA ASN A 151 21.36 14.97 11.11
C ASN A 151 21.71 14.85 12.59
N SER A 152 22.95 14.48 12.89
CA SER A 152 23.47 14.31 14.26
C SER A 152 23.48 15.59 15.11
N ASN A 153 23.21 16.75 14.51
CA ASN A 153 23.13 18.04 15.21
C ASN A 153 21.74 18.34 15.77
N ASN A 154 20.72 17.58 15.39
CA ASN A 154 19.37 17.79 15.89
C ASN A 154 19.21 17.18 17.28
N THR A 155 18.68 17.95 18.21
CA THR A 155 18.31 17.46 19.54
C THR A 155 16.95 16.79 19.52
N LEU A 156 16.64 16.01 20.56
CA LEU A 156 15.29 15.44 20.74
C LEU A 156 14.21 16.53 20.89
N VAL A 157 14.60 17.72 21.33
CA VAL A 157 13.69 18.88 21.46
C VAL A 157 13.34 19.45 20.09
N ASP A 158 14.32 19.56 19.20
CA ASP A 158 14.10 19.99 17.81
C ASP A 158 13.14 19.02 17.09
N ILE A 159 13.33 17.72 17.32
CA ILE A 159 12.44 16.68 16.80
C ILE A 159 11.02 16.85 17.34
N PHE A 160 10.86 17.08 18.65
CA PHE A 160 9.55 17.26 19.27
C PHE A 160 8.80 18.47 18.71
N PHE A 161 9.45 19.63 18.62
CA PHE A 161 8.79 20.85 18.11
C PHE A 161 8.41 20.75 16.64
N THR A 162 9.26 20.15 15.79
CA THR A 162 8.89 19.93 14.38
C THR A 162 7.70 18.97 14.23
N ILE A 163 7.52 18.03 15.17
CA ILE A 163 6.35 17.14 15.17
C ILE A 163 5.09 17.92 15.55
N GLU A 164 5.14 18.69 16.64
CA GLU A 164 4.02 19.49 17.12
C GLU A 164 3.55 20.50 16.06
N GLU A 165 4.47 21.26 15.46
CA GLU A 165 4.16 22.23 14.39
C GLU A 165 3.44 21.57 13.21
N ARG A 166 3.90 20.37 12.81
CA ARG A 166 3.30 19.66 11.69
C ARG A 166 1.94 19.04 12.02
N LEU A 167 1.68 18.71 13.29
CA LEU A 167 0.37 18.24 13.74
C LEU A 167 -0.66 19.39 13.76
N GLU A 168 -0.21 20.63 13.97
CA GLU A 168 -1.07 21.82 13.90
C GLU A 168 -1.44 22.25 12.47
N GLU A 169 -0.64 21.84 11.47
CA GLU A 169 -0.88 22.12 10.05
C GLU A 169 -1.88 21.16 9.35
N GLU A 170 -2.29 20.07 10.02
CA GLU A 170 -3.23 19.05 9.49
C GLU A 170 -4.70 19.25 9.87
#